data_AF-A0A924AG99-F1
#
_entry.id   AF-A0A924AG99-F1
#
_cell.length_a   1.000
_cell.length_b   1.000
_cell.length_c   1.000
_cell.angle_alpha   90.00
_cell.angle_beta   90.00
_cell.angle_gamma   90.00
#
_symmetry.space_group_name_H-M   'P 1'
#
loop_
_entity.id
_entity.type
_entity.pdbx_description
1 polymer ?
#
loop_
_entity_poly.entity_id
_entity_poly.type
_entity_poly.pdbx_seq_one_letter_code
_entity_poly.pdbx_strand_id
1 'polypeptide(L)'
;EIMIKVLDGPNEVDSVSVKAENQNNSGKRQVLASNQFQYIKLKTRLIPTDKKDFFGSVLFNSLMILPFLCIPFIVLFKRKKQAIDGDVVGNRTNMNNKLAKKYLSEAQKQINNKEAFYIALEKAMHNFLKAKLHVETSEMSKDNIQEILLSKNANQTTVSDFIVLTENCELARYAPSSTASIQNDYDKAVIIISDIAKQIV
;
A
#
# COMPACT_ATOMS: atom_id res chain seq x y z
N GLU A 1 15.80 -55.77 -65.43
CA GLU A 1 14.72 -55.95 -64.42
C GLU A 1 14.41 -54.62 -63.73
N ILE A 2 13.49 -54.60 -62.74
CA ILE A 2 13.20 -53.40 -61.92
C ILE A 2 13.76 -53.62 -60.51
N MET A 3 14.78 -52.85 -60.12
CA MET A 3 15.28 -52.84 -58.75
C MET A 3 14.44 -51.89 -57.88
N ILE A 4 13.72 -52.44 -56.91
CA ILE A 4 13.06 -51.66 -55.86
C ILE A 4 14.05 -51.48 -54.72
N LYS A 5 14.53 -50.25 -54.51
CA LYS A 5 15.44 -49.92 -53.41
C LYS A 5 14.64 -49.60 -52.14
N VAL A 6 14.48 -50.60 -51.28
CA VAL A 6 13.92 -50.40 -49.93
C VAL A 6 14.87 -49.51 -49.11
N LEU A 7 14.30 -48.61 -48.32
CA LEU A 7 15.04 -47.79 -47.36
C LEU A 7 15.00 -48.48 -45.99
N ASP A 8 16.16 -48.89 -45.49
CA ASP A 8 16.31 -49.33 -44.11
C ASP A 8 16.01 -48.17 -43.14
N GLY A 9 15.45 -48.51 -41.97
CA GLY A 9 15.11 -47.54 -40.93
C GLY A 9 16.33 -46.85 -40.30
N PRO A 10 16.14 -45.74 -39.59
CA PRO A 10 17.22 -45.01 -38.95
C PRO A 10 17.86 -45.84 -37.83
N ASN A 11 19.07 -46.35 -38.09
CA ASN A 11 19.95 -46.86 -37.05
C ASN A 11 20.55 -45.67 -36.29
N GLU A 12 20.34 -45.60 -34.97
CA GLU A 12 20.92 -44.54 -34.13
C GLU A 12 22.43 -44.76 -33.93
N VAL A 13 23.21 -44.31 -34.92
CA VAL A 13 24.61 -43.93 -34.72
C VAL A 13 24.68 -42.52 -34.13
N ASP A 14 24.52 -42.41 -32.80
CA ASP A 14 25.42 -41.55 -32.04
C ASP A 14 25.47 -41.83 -30.54
N SER A 15 26.64 -41.52 -29.94
CA SER A 15 26.93 -41.51 -28.48
C SER A 15 27.01 -42.84 -27.70
N VAL A 16 28.10 -43.61 -27.89
CA VAL A 16 29.11 -43.81 -26.81
C VAL A 16 30.49 -43.97 -27.46
N SER A 17 31.43 -43.07 -27.13
CA SER A 17 32.83 -43.19 -27.56
C SER A 17 33.58 -44.20 -26.68
N VAL A 18 34.03 -45.32 -27.27
CA VAL A 18 34.93 -46.29 -26.61
C VAL A 18 36.29 -46.27 -27.31
N LYS A 19 37.36 -46.03 -26.55
CA LYS A 19 38.74 -46.11 -27.04
C LYS A 19 39.22 -47.57 -27.10
N ALA A 20 40.21 -47.82 -27.96
CA ALA A 20 41.15 -48.94 -27.89
C ALA A 20 41.81 -49.04 -26.47
N GLU A 21 42.42 -50.13 -25.99
CA GLU A 21 42.92 -51.41 -26.56
C GLU A 21 43.20 -52.40 -25.38
N ASN A 22 43.67 -53.67 -25.45
CA ASN A 22 44.04 -54.64 -26.51
C ASN A 22 43.99 -56.10 -25.94
N GLN A 23 44.21 -57.09 -26.83
CA GLN A 23 44.79 -58.45 -26.64
C GLN A 23 44.08 -59.55 -25.82
N ASN A 24 43.95 -60.70 -26.51
CA ASN A 24 44.27 -62.05 -26.07
C ASN A 24 43.69 -62.62 -24.76
N ASN A 25 42.60 -63.39 -24.87
CA ASN A 25 42.51 -64.66 -24.15
C ASN A 25 41.59 -65.69 -24.84
N SER A 26 41.87 -66.98 -24.66
CA SER A 26 41.11 -68.08 -25.27
C SER A 26 39.87 -68.42 -24.44
N GLY A 27 38.75 -67.79 -24.78
CA GLY A 27 37.45 -68.05 -24.15
C GLY A 27 36.29 -67.67 -25.07
N LYS A 28 35.08 -68.20 -24.78
CA LYS A 28 33.86 -67.87 -25.53
C LYS A 28 33.69 -66.35 -25.64
N ARG A 29 33.57 -65.82 -26.86
CA ARG A 29 33.12 -64.43 -27.08
C ARG A 29 31.79 -64.25 -26.34
N GLN A 30 31.79 -63.49 -25.25
CA GLN A 30 30.57 -63.08 -24.60
C GLN A 30 29.86 -62.11 -25.54
N VAL A 31 28.72 -62.52 -26.08
CA VAL A 31 27.81 -61.61 -26.78
C VAL A 31 27.25 -60.69 -25.70
N LEU A 32 27.78 -59.47 -25.59
CA LEU A 32 27.09 -58.43 -24.85
C LEU A 32 25.69 -58.31 -25.44
N ALA A 33 24.66 -58.42 -24.60
CA ALA A 33 23.29 -58.22 -25.03
C ALA A 33 23.11 -56.75 -25.43
N SER A 34 23.34 -56.45 -26.71
CA SER A 34 22.92 -55.18 -27.32
C SER A 34 21.41 -55.07 -27.11
N ASN A 35 20.97 -53.98 -26.48
CA ASN A 35 19.57 -53.75 -26.13
C ASN A 35 18.75 -53.34 -27.38
N GLN A 36 18.73 -54.23 -28.38
CA GLN A 36 18.07 -54.09 -29.68
C GLN A 36 16.55 -53.91 -29.55
N PHE A 37 15.98 -54.32 -28.40
CA PHE A 37 14.58 -54.11 -28.05
C PHE A 37 14.50 -53.29 -26.75
N GLN A 38 14.33 -51.98 -26.88
CA GLN A 38 13.97 -51.15 -25.72
C GLN A 38 12.54 -51.49 -25.25
N TYR A 39 12.32 -51.44 -23.94
CA TYR A 39 11.01 -51.74 -23.34
C TYR A 39 9.92 -50.77 -23.84
N ILE A 40 8.79 -51.32 -24.28
CA ILE A 40 7.65 -50.55 -24.82
C ILE A 40 7.14 -49.58 -23.75
N LYS A 41 7.10 -48.29 -24.07
CA LYS A 41 6.66 -47.22 -23.15
C LYS A 41 5.13 -47.30 -22.90
N LEU A 42 4.72 -48.15 -21.95
CA LEU A 42 3.32 -48.43 -21.58
C LEU A 42 2.50 -47.21 -21.10
N LYS A 43 3.10 -46.02 -20.94
CA LYS A 43 2.43 -44.79 -20.51
C LYS A 43 2.57 -43.72 -21.59
N THR A 44 1.52 -43.52 -22.37
CA THR A 44 1.40 -42.40 -23.31
C THR A 44 0.97 -41.12 -22.58
N ARG A 45 1.43 -39.96 -23.08
CA ARG A 45 0.94 -38.64 -22.65
C ARG A 45 0.28 -37.97 -23.85
N LEU A 46 -0.94 -38.43 -24.15
CA LEU A 46 -1.75 -37.85 -25.21
C LEU A 46 -2.30 -36.49 -24.78
N ILE A 47 -2.36 -35.56 -25.73
CA ILE A 47 -2.92 -34.22 -25.55
C ILE A 47 -4.07 -34.12 -26.56
N PRO A 48 -5.26 -33.61 -26.21
CA PRO A 48 -6.38 -33.50 -27.16
C PRO A 48 -5.97 -32.67 -28.39
N THR A 49 -6.46 -33.11 -29.55
CA THR A 49 -6.31 -32.39 -30.83
C THR A 49 -7.15 -31.12 -30.84
N ASP A 50 -8.40 -31.20 -30.35
CA ASP A 50 -9.27 -30.04 -30.08
C ASP A 50 -8.73 -29.23 -28.90
N LYS A 51 -7.82 -28.32 -29.21
CA LYS A 51 -7.42 -27.23 -28.33
C LYS A 51 -8.24 -26.00 -28.71
N LYS A 52 -8.71 -25.24 -27.72
CA LYS A 52 -9.29 -23.92 -28.00
C LYS A 52 -8.16 -23.01 -28.48
N ASP A 53 -8.23 -22.61 -29.76
CA ASP A 53 -7.23 -21.74 -30.34
C ASP A 53 -7.10 -20.42 -29.58
N PHE A 54 -5.87 -19.92 -29.49
CA PHE A 54 -5.60 -18.62 -28.89
C PHE A 54 -6.18 -17.49 -29.75
N PHE A 55 -6.00 -17.58 -31.07
CA PHE A 55 -6.55 -16.64 -32.04
C PHE A 55 -8.08 -16.73 -32.06
N GLY A 56 -8.76 -15.58 -32.01
CA GLY A 56 -10.23 -15.51 -31.92
C GLY A 56 -10.82 -15.79 -30.52
N SER A 57 -10.03 -16.29 -29.56
CA SER A 57 -10.48 -16.44 -28.16
C SER A 57 -10.84 -15.10 -27.53
N VAL A 58 -11.80 -15.11 -26.59
CA VAL A 58 -12.19 -13.92 -25.80
C VAL A 58 -10.98 -13.27 -25.11
N LEU A 59 -10.01 -14.08 -24.66
CA LEU A 59 -8.78 -13.59 -24.04
C LEU A 59 -7.89 -12.82 -25.02
N PHE A 60 -7.74 -13.31 -26.26
CA PHE A 60 -6.97 -12.63 -27.32
C PHE A 60 -7.64 -11.30 -27.71
N ASN A 61 -8.95 -11.32 -27.95
CA ASN A 61 -9.71 -10.11 -28.30
C ASN A 61 -9.66 -9.06 -27.18
N SER A 62 -9.79 -9.49 -25.92
CA SER A 62 -9.64 -8.62 -24.74
C SER A 62 -8.24 -8.00 -24.66
N LEU A 63 -7.19 -8.81 -24.82
CA LEU A 63 -5.80 -8.34 -24.75
C LEU A 63 -5.43 -7.40 -25.93
N MET A 64 -6.03 -7.60 -27.10
CA MET A 64 -5.86 -6.72 -28.26
C MET A 64 -6.56 -5.36 -28.08
N ILE A 65 -7.73 -5.33 -27.43
CA ILE A 65 -8.48 -4.09 -27.14
C ILE A 65 -7.87 -3.34 -25.94
N LEU A 66 -7.27 -4.06 -24.98
CA LEU A 66 -6.70 -3.51 -23.75
C LEU A 66 -5.82 -2.25 -23.95
N PRO A 67 -4.81 -2.20 -24.83
CA PRO A 67 -4.00 -0.99 -25.01
C PRO A 67 -4.81 0.23 -25.48
N PHE A 68 -5.80 0.03 -26.35
CA PHE A 68 -6.71 1.10 -26.80
C PHE A 68 -7.63 1.60 -25.69
N LEU A 69 -8.01 0.74 -24.74
CA LEU A 69 -8.80 1.10 -23.57
C LEU A 69 -7.97 1.73 -22.43
N CYS A 70 -6.69 1.33 -22.30
CA CYS A 70 -5.77 1.91 -21.31
C CYS A 70 -5.53 3.40 -21.54
N ILE A 71 -5.39 3.85 -22.79
CA ILE A 71 -5.11 5.26 -23.12
C ILE A 71 -6.18 6.23 -22.54
N PRO A 72 -7.49 6.11 -22.87
CA PRO A 72 -8.51 6.99 -22.30
C PRO A 72 -8.66 6.81 -20.78
N PHE A 73 -8.50 5.59 -20.26
CA PHE A 73 -8.54 5.35 -18.81
C PHE A 73 -7.44 6.12 -18.06
N ILE A 74 -6.20 6.08 -18.57
CA ILE A 74 -5.05 6.82 -18.02
C ILE A 74 -5.29 8.34 -18.14
N VAL A 75 -5.83 8.82 -19.26
CA VAL A 75 -6.15 10.25 -19.44
C VAL A 75 -7.22 10.71 -18.45
N LEU A 76 -8.28 9.94 -18.25
CA LEU A 76 -9.32 10.25 -17.26
C LEU A 76 -8.77 10.27 -15.83
N PHE A 77 -7.94 9.29 -15.45
CA PHE A 77 -7.27 9.26 -14.15
C PHE A 77 -6.32 10.46 -13.96
N LYS A 78 -5.52 10.82 -14.97
CA LYS A 78 -4.63 11.98 -14.90
C LYS A 78 -5.41 13.29 -14.78
N ARG A 79 -6.49 13.48 -15.54
CA ARG A 79 -7.35 14.68 -15.42
C ARG A 79 -7.99 14.78 -14.03
N LYS A 80 -8.50 13.67 -13.48
CA LYS A 80 -9.06 13.64 -12.11
C LYS A 80 -7.99 13.97 -11.06
N LYS A 81 -6.77 13.43 -11.19
CA LYS A 81 -5.66 13.74 -10.28
C LYS A 81 -5.21 15.21 -10.40
N GLN A 82 -5.09 15.75 -11.62
CA GLN A 82 -4.73 17.16 -11.84
C GLN A 82 -5.74 18.14 -11.24
N ALA A 83 -7.04 17.82 -11.27
CA ALA A 83 -8.07 18.63 -10.62
C ALA A 83 -7.96 18.65 -9.08
N ILE A 84 -7.43 17.58 -8.47
CA ILE A 84 -7.20 17.50 -7.02
C ILE A 84 -5.86 18.16 -6.64
N ASP A 85 -4.80 17.86 -7.40
CA ASP A 85 -3.46 18.42 -7.17
C ASP A 85 -3.39 19.95 -7.42
N GLY A 86 -4.29 20.48 -8.25
CA GLY A 86 -4.37 21.91 -8.56
C GLY A 86 -4.91 22.78 -7.41
N ASP A 87 -5.71 22.21 -6.48
CA ASP A 87 -6.13 22.93 -5.28
C ASP A 87 -5.08 22.82 -4.17
N VAL A 88 -4.02 23.64 -4.31
CA VAL A 88 -2.94 23.73 -3.33
C VAL A 88 -3.45 24.15 -1.95
N VAL A 89 -4.51 24.97 -1.88
CA VAL A 89 -5.08 25.47 -0.62
C VAL A 89 -5.87 24.35 0.07
N GLY A 90 -6.78 23.69 -0.64
CA GLY A 90 -7.55 22.56 -0.15
C GLY A 90 -6.68 21.35 0.19
N ASN A 91 -5.65 21.05 -0.59
CA ASN A 91 -4.70 19.98 -0.26
C ASN A 91 -3.92 20.29 1.03
N ARG A 92 -3.51 21.56 1.24
CA ARG A 92 -2.88 22.01 2.50
C ARG A 92 -3.84 21.93 3.69
N THR A 93 -5.10 22.35 3.57
CA THR A 93 -6.08 22.19 4.66
C THR A 93 -6.43 20.73 4.94
N ASN A 94 -6.46 19.87 3.91
CA ASN A 94 -6.64 18.42 4.07
C ASN A 94 -5.45 17.78 4.81
N MET A 95 -4.21 18.19 4.50
CA MET A 95 -3.02 17.76 5.23
C MET A 95 -3.04 18.22 6.70
N ASN A 96 -3.47 19.46 6.97
CA ASN A 96 -3.63 19.98 8.32
C ASN A 96 -4.76 19.28 9.11
N ASN A 97 -5.91 19.03 8.49
CA ASN A 97 -6.99 18.24 9.09
C ASN A 97 -6.53 16.82 9.43
N LYS A 98 -5.71 16.21 8.59
CA LYS A 98 -5.09 14.89 8.85
C LYS A 98 -4.07 14.95 10.00
N LEU A 99 -3.33 16.05 10.13
CA LEU A 99 -2.41 16.29 11.24
C LEU A 99 -3.15 16.51 12.57
N ALA A 100 -4.18 17.37 12.60
CA ALA A 100 -5.04 17.59 13.77
C ALA A 100 -5.67 16.27 14.26
N LYS A 101 -6.25 15.49 13.34
CA LYS A 101 -6.80 14.16 13.63
C LYS A 101 -5.74 13.15 14.10
N LYS A 102 -4.45 13.30 13.74
CA LYS A 102 -3.36 12.47 14.29
C LYS A 102 -3.11 12.78 15.77
N TYR A 103 -3.00 14.06 16.16
CA TYR A 103 -2.84 14.46 17.56
C TYR A 103 -4.06 14.05 18.40
N LEU A 104 -5.27 14.31 17.89
CA LEU A 104 -6.54 13.97 18.55
C LEU A 104 -6.92 12.48 18.47
N SER A 105 -6.06 11.60 17.93
CA SER A 105 -6.38 10.18 17.74
C SER A 105 -6.42 9.34 19.02
N GLU A 106 -5.85 9.83 20.13
CA GLU A 106 -6.06 9.23 21.45
C GLU A 106 -7.43 9.60 22.02
N ALA A 107 -7.80 10.88 21.98
CA ALA A 107 -9.11 11.37 22.42
C ALA A 107 -10.26 10.72 21.64
N GLN A 108 -10.12 10.59 20.31
CA GLN A 108 -11.14 9.94 19.46
C GLN A 108 -11.46 8.50 19.87
N LYS A 109 -10.49 7.75 20.42
CA LYS A 109 -10.70 6.38 20.91
C LYS A 109 -11.46 6.33 22.24
N GLN A 110 -11.32 7.38 23.05
CA GLN A 110 -11.92 7.49 24.38
C GLN A 110 -13.31 8.16 24.38
N ILE A 111 -13.88 8.44 23.21
CA ILE A 111 -15.13 9.21 23.05
C ILE A 111 -16.34 8.65 23.81
N ASN A 112 -16.31 7.38 24.22
CA ASN A 112 -17.33 6.71 25.03
C ASN A 112 -17.18 6.93 26.56
N ASN A 113 -16.09 7.55 27.02
CA ASN A 113 -15.79 7.77 28.44
C ASN A 113 -15.42 9.25 28.66
N LYS A 114 -16.28 9.99 29.38
CA LYS A 114 -16.13 11.44 29.62
C LYS A 114 -14.75 11.81 30.18
N GLU A 115 -14.31 11.15 31.25
CA GLU A 115 -13.06 11.50 31.95
C GLU A 115 -11.82 11.17 31.10
N ALA A 116 -11.78 9.96 30.53
CA ALA A 116 -10.67 9.53 29.68
C ALA A 116 -10.58 10.34 28.38
N PHE A 117 -11.72 10.81 27.85
CA PHE A 117 -11.77 11.72 26.71
C PHE A 117 -11.11 13.06 27.02
N TYR A 118 -11.53 13.78 28.08
CA TYR A 118 -11.00 15.12 28.35
C TYR A 118 -9.52 15.07 28.76
N ILE A 119 -9.08 14.05 29.52
CA ILE A 119 -7.65 13.82 29.81
C ILE A 119 -6.83 13.61 28.52
N ALA A 120 -7.36 12.84 27.55
CA ALA A 120 -6.69 12.62 26.28
C ALA A 120 -6.75 13.83 25.34
N LEU A 121 -7.80 14.64 25.40
CA LEU A 121 -7.97 15.88 24.63
C LEU A 121 -6.98 16.96 25.08
N GLU A 122 -6.90 17.23 26.38
CA GLU A 122 -5.93 18.15 26.99
C GLU A 122 -4.48 17.73 26.68
N LYS A 123 -4.16 16.45 26.86
CA LYS A 123 -2.86 15.86 26.47
C LYS A 123 -2.55 16.06 24.99
N ALA A 124 -3.54 15.90 24.10
CA ALA A 124 -3.37 16.11 22.67
C ALA A 124 -3.14 17.58 22.30
N MET A 125 -3.82 18.51 22.98
CA MET A 125 -3.63 19.96 22.81
C MET A 125 -2.24 20.40 23.27
N HIS A 126 -1.79 19.99 24.46
CA HIS A 126 -0.42 20.25 24.94
C HIS A 126 0.66 19.63 24.02
N ASN A 127 0.43 18.41 23.50
CA ASN A 127 1.36 17.77 22.56
C ASN A 127 1.43 18.51 21.21
N PHE A 128 0.29 18.99 20.70
CA PHE A 128 0.25 19.85 19.51
C PHE A 128 1.02 21.16 19.73
N LEU A 129 0.74 21.88 20.83
CA LEU A 129 1.46 23.11 21.18
C LEU A 129 2.97 22.86 21.30
N LYS A 130 3.38 21.80 22.01
CA LYS A 130 4.80 21.46 22.14
C LYS A 130 5.47 21.20 20.79
N ALA A 131 4.79 20.49 19.89
CA ALA A 131 5.33 20.13 18.58
C ALA A 131 5.35 21.30 17.56
N LYS A 132 4.52 22.34 17.73
CA LYS A 132 4.49 23.52 16.85
C LYS A 132 5.25 24.72 17.41
N LEU A 133 5.19 24.94 18.72
CA LEU A 133 5.79 26.10 19.39
C LEU A 133 7.18 25.82 19.96
N HIS A 134 7.53 24.55 20.20
CA HIS A 134 8.80 24.10 20.80
C HIS A 134 9.05 24.60 22.24
N VAL A 135 8.00 25.04 22.94
CA VAL A 135 8.05 25.51 24.33
C VAL A 135 8.15 24.37 25.36
N GLU A 136 8.65 24.70 26.56
CA GLU A 136 8.64 23.78 27.69
C GLU A 136 7.29 23.76 28.43
N THR A 137 7.02 22.68 29.19
CA THR A 137 5.76 22.54 29.96
C THR A 137 5.62 23.61 31.05
N SER A 138 6.75 24.11 31.56
CA SER A 138 6.87 25.25 32.49
C SER A 138 6.34 26.57 31.93
N GLU A 139 6.37 26.74 30.61
CA GLU A 139 6.02 27.98 29.91
C GLU A 139 4.55 27.98 29.43
N MET A 140 3.84 26.85 29.51
CA MET A 140 2.47 26.68 29.02
C MET A 140 1.39 27.29 29.94
N SER A 141 1.50 28.57 30.28
CA SER A 141 0.36 29.33 30.82
C SER A 141 -0.57 29.80 29.70
N LYS A 142 -1.84 30.04 30.00
CA LYS A 142 -2.83 30.50 29.01
C LYS A 142 -2.42 31.82 28.35
N ASP A 143 -1.94 32.77 29.15
CA ASP A 143 -1.49 34.09 28.69
C ASP A 143 -0.28 33.99 27.76
N ASN A 144 0.72 33.16 28.12
CA ASN A 144 1.92 32.96 27.32
C ASN A 144 1.62 32.17 26.03
N ILE A 145 0.73 31.18 26.09
CA ILE A 145 0.22 30.49 24.89
C ILE A 145 -0.46 31.51 23.96
N GLN A 146 -1.28 32.41 24.48
CA GLN A 146 -1.89 33.48 23.69
C GLN A 146 -0.83 34.41 23.06
N GLU A 147 0.14 34.90 23.83
CA GLU A 147 1.21 35.78 23.31
C GLU A 147 2.08 35.08 22.25
N ILE A 148 2.48 33.83 22.48
CA ILE A 148 3.30 33.05 21.52
C ILE A 148 2.51 32.70 20.26
N LEU A 149 1.21 32.39 20.35
CA LEU A 149 0.38 32.17 19.15
C LEU A 149 0.22 33.47 18.33
N LEU A 150 -0.03 34.61 18.97
CA LEU A 150 -0.18 35.90 18.31
C LEU A 150 1.13 36.38 17.66
N SER A 151 2.28 36.22 18.34
CA SER A 151 3.60 36.55 17.76
C SER A 151 3.95 35.70 16.53
N LYS A 152 3.34 34.51 16.39
CA LYS A 152 3.43 33.65 15.19
C LYS A 152 2.36 33.93 14.13
N ASN A 153 1.69 35.09 14.19
CA ASN A 153 0.64 35.52 13.26
C ASN A 153 -0.61 34.60 13.23
N ALA A 154 -0.94 33.96 14.36
CA ALA A 154 -2.26 33.37 14.52
C ALA A 154 -3.35 34.45 14.61
N ASN A 155 -4.55 34.16 14.12
CA ASN A 155 -5.69 35.07 14.17
C ASN A 155 -6.24 35.14 15.60
N GLN A 156 -6.40 36.36 16.13
CA GLN A 156 -6.96 36.63 17.47
C GLN A 156 -8.25 35.86 17.77
N THR A 157 -9.14 35.70 16.79
CA THR A 157 -10.38 34.90 16.96
C THR A 157 -10.04 33.43 17.22
N THR A 158 -9.21 32.81 16.37
CA THR A 158 -8.81 31.39 16.50
C THR A 158 -8.03 31.12 17.79
N VAL A 159 -7.23 32.09 18.26
CA VAL A 159 -6.54 32.01 19.56
C VAL A 159 -7.55 32.10 20.72
N SER A 160 -8.53 33.01 20.65
CA SER A 160 -9.59 33.10 21.65
C SER A 160 -10.44 31.82 21.72
N ASP A 161 -10.79 31.25 20.56
CA ASP A 161 -11.53 29.98 20.46
C ASP A 161 -10.74 28.82 21.09
N PHE A 162 -9.41 28.81 20.94
CA PHE A 162 -8.53 27.81 21.56
C PHE A 162 -8.47 27.93 23.08
N ILE A 163 -8.37 29.15 23.63
CA ILE A 163 -8.40 29.36 25.08
C ILE A 163 -9.77 28.94 25.65
N VAL A 164 -10.87 29.35 25.02
CA VAL A 164 -12.24 28.96 25.42
C VAL A 164 -12.44 27.45 25.32
N LEU A 165 -11.91 26.77 24.31
CA LEU A 165 -11.93 25.30 24.23
C LEU A 165 -11.13 24.65 25.36
N THR A 166 -9.96 25.20 25.70
CA THR A 166 -9.11 24.72 26.80
C THR A 166 -9.84 24.84 28.13
N GLU A 167 -10.47 25.98 28.39
CA GLU A 167 -11.29 26.22 29.60
C GLU A 167 -12.51 25.32 29.69
N ASN A 168 -13.20 25.08 28.59
CA ASN A 168 -14.29 24.10 28.56
C ASN A 168 -13.79 22.67 28.80
N CYS A 169 -12.58 22.31 28.35
CA CYS A 169 -11.96 21.01 28.62
C CYS A 169 -11.55 20.85 30.09
N GLU A 170 -10.91 21.86 30.68
CA GLU A 170 -10.60 21.93 32.11
C GLU A 170 -11.88 21.82 32.96
N LEU A 171 -12.89 22.63 32.65
CA LEU A 171 -14.17 22.63 33.35
C LEU A 171 -14.90 21.29 33.18
N ALA A 172 -14.88 20.67 31.99
CA ALA A 172 -15.48 19.36 31.77
C ALA A 172 -14.78 18.21 32.52
N ARG A 173 -13.49 18.38 32.84
CA ARG A 173 -12.67 17.46 33.63
C ARG A 173 -12.83 17.67 35.15
N TYR A 174 -12.88 18.93 35.61
CA TYR A 174 -12.85 19.26 37.05
C TYR A 174 -14.23 19.60 37.67
N ALA A 175 -15.24 19.94 36.87
CA ALA A 175 -16.61 20.21 37.32
C ALA A 175 -17.58 19.12 36.82
N PRO A 176 -18.01 18.16 37.68
CA PRO A 176 -18.87 17.04 37.26
C PRO A 176 -20.22 17.45 36.66
N SER A 177 -20.78 18.58 37.10
CA SER A 177 -22.08 19.14 36.66
C SER A 177 -22.09 19.66 35.22
N SER A 178 -20.96 19.63 34.52
CA SER A 178 -20.82 20.14 33.15
C SER A 178 -21.59 19.30 32.11
N THR A 179 -22.55 19.94 31.43
CA THR A 179 -23.28 19.44 30.25
C THR A 179 -22.44 19.54 28.97
N ALA A 180 -21.14 19.21 29.05
CA ALA A 180 -20.20 19.28 27.94
C ALA A 180 -20.48 18.21 26.87
N SER A 181 -20.39 18.57 25.59
CA SER A 181 -20.81 17.74 24.48
C SER A 181 -19.58 17.17 23.77
N ILE A 182 -19.11 16.02 24.25
CA ILE A 182 -17.89 15.32 23.83
C ILE A 182 -17.65 15.37 22.31
N GLN A 183 -18.66 15.07 21.51
CA GLN A 183 -18.57 15.10 20.04
C GLN A 183 -18.39 16.53 19.48
N ASN A 184 -19.16 17.49 19.98
CA ASN A 184 -19.09 18.89 19.56
C ASN A 184 -17.74 19.52 19.92
N ASP A 185 -17.22 19.20 21.10
CA ASP A 185 -15.95 19.72 21.60
C ASP A 185 -14.75 19.02 20.92
N TYR A 186 -14.89 17.74 20.54
CA TYR A 186 -13.96 17.07 19.63
C TYR A 186 -13.91 17.73 18.25
N ASP A 187 -15.07 17.97 17.62
CA ASP A 187 -15.12 18.54 16.27
C ASP A 187 -14.61 19.99 16.24
N LYS A 188 -14.91 20.80 17.27
CA LYS A 188 -14.27 22.10 17.50
C LYS A 188 -12.75 21.97 17.60
N ALA A 189 -12.23 21.03 18.39
CA ALA A 189 -10.80 20.81 18.54
C ALA A 189 -10.12 20.48 17.21
N VAL A 190 -10.74 19.64 16.37
CA VAL A 190 -10.23 19.34 15.02
C VAL A 190 -10.15 20.61 14.16
N ILE A 191 -11.17 21.47 14.18
CA ILE A 191 -11.21 22.72 13.40
C ILE A 191 -10.13 23.69 13.89
N ILE A 192 -10.13 24.03 15.19
CA ILE A 192 -9.25 25.04 15.78
C ILE A 192 -7.78 24.64 15.63
N ILE A 193 -7.41 23.38 15.91
CA ILE A 193 -6.03 22.89 15.74
C ILE A 193 -5.61 22.93 14.26
N SER A 194 -6.52 22.64 13.32
CA SER A 194 -6.23 22.68 11.88
C SER A 194 -6.02 24.10 11.36
N ASP A 195 -6.83 25.06 11.82
CA ASP A 195 -6.67 26.48 11.46
C ASP A 195 -5.45 27.13 12.14
N ILE A 196 -5.11 26.80 13.39
CA ILE A 196 -3.82 27.20 13.99
C ILE A 196 -2.66 26.61 13.20
N ALA A 197 -2.72 25.33 12.82
CA ALA A 197 -1.68 24.69 11.99
C ALA A 197 -1.62 25.22 10.54
N LYS A 198 -2.63 25.98 10.09
CA LYS A 198 -2.72 26.62 8.77
C LYS A 198 -2.13 28.02 8.81
N GLN A 199 -2.40 28.76 9.89
CA GLN A 199 -1.90 30.10 10.17
C GLN A 199 -0.41 30.06 10.54
N ILE A 200 -0.05 29.22 11.53
CA ILE A 200 1.34 29.03 11.98
C ILE A 200 2.03 28.04 11.04
N VAL A 201 2.90 28.56 10.17
CA VAL A 201 3.73 27.79 9.22
C VAL A 201 4.90 27.12 9.93
#